data_AF-A0A0N8T2K0-F1
#
_entry.id   AF-A0A0N8T2K0-F1
#
_cell.length_a   1.000
_cell.length_b   1.000
_cell.length_c   1.000
_cell.angle_alpha   90.00
_cell.angle_beta   90.00
_cell.angle_gamma   90.00
#
_symmetry.space_group_name_H-M   'P 1'
#
loop_
_entity.id
_entity.type
_entity.pdbx_description
1 polymer ?
#
loop_
_entity_poly.entity_id
_entity_poly.type
_entity_poly.pdbx_seq_one_letter_code
_entity_poly.pdbx_strand_id
1 'polypeptide(L)' 'MAYTQKHLDAVEAAIGRGEKIVRYADRTVEYRSVDELIQARDLIRTSLTNAAGPRSRVVRLYHGGKGL' A
#
# COMPACT_ATOMS: atom_id res chain seq x y z
N MET A 1 4.18 9.58 8.65
CA MET A 1 5.09 8.97 7.65
C MET A 1 4.24 8.35 6.56
N ALA A 2 4.39 8.79 5.31
CA ALA A 2 3.73 8.13 4.19
C ALA A 2 4.62 6.98 3.72
N TYR A 3 4.10 5.76 3.68
CA TYR A 3 4.82 4.67 3.03
C TYR A 3 4.93 4.97 1.52
N THR A 4 6.03 4.56 0.90
CA THR A 4 6.29 4.79 -0.53
C THR A 4 6.35 3.47 -1.27
N GLN A 5 6.21 3.50 -2.60
CA GLN A 5 6.33 2.31 -3.44
C GLN A 5 7.71 1.63 -3.26
N LYS A 6 8.78 2.41 -3.11
CA LYS A 6 10.12 1.89 -2.84
C LYS A 6 10.21 1.07 -1.55
N HIS A 7 9.42 1.42 -0.53
CA HIS A 7 9.36 0.64 0.70
C HIS A 7 8.69 -0.71 0.48
N LEU A 8 7.67 -0.76 -0.39
CA LEU A 8 7.00 -2.00 -0.76
C LEU A 8 7.96 -2.92 -1.53
N ASP A 9 8.67 -2.40 -2.53
CA ASP A 9 9.62 -3.17 -3.33
C ASP A 9 10.76 -3.76 -2.47
N ALA A 10 11.26 -2.99 -1.50
CA ALA A 10 12.31 -3.46 -0.58
C ALA A 10 11.84 -4.63 0.29
N VAL A 11 10.60 -4.58 0.77
CA VAL A 11 9.99 -5.66 1.57
C VAL A 11 9.73 -6.89 0.71
N GLU A 12 9.19 -6.72 -0.50
CA GLU A 12 8.94 -7.83 -1.42
C GLU A 12 10.24 -8.54 -1.83
N ALA A 13 11.30 -7.78 -2.07
CA ALA A 13 12.61 -8.35 -2.36
C ALA A 13 13.18 -9.15 -1.18
N ALA A 14 13.01 -8.67 0.07
CA ALA A 14 13.44 -9.39 1.26
C ALA A 14 12.64 -10.69 1.46
N ILE A 15 11.32 -10.68 1.23
CA ILE A 15 10.48 -11.88 1.25
C ILE A 15 10.94 -12.89 0.20
N GLY A 16 11.20 -12.45 -1.03
CA GLY A 16 11.67 -13.32 -2.10
C GLY A 16 13.04 -13.96 -1.82
N ARG A 17 13.90 -13.28 -1.05
CA ARG A 17 15.21 -13.80 -0.61
C ARG A 17 15.14 -14.61 0.69
N GLY A 18 14.03 -14.56 1.43
CA GLY A 18 13.92 -15.19 2.75
C GLY A 18 14.72 -14.47 3.86
N GLU A 19 15.06 -13.20 3.65
CA GLU A 19 15.80 -12.38 4.61
C GLU A 19 14.84 -11.75 5.62
N LYS A 20 15.30 -11.61 6.87
CA LYS A 20 14.53 -11.00 7.96
C LYS A 20 14.81 -9.50 8.13
N ILE A 21 15.83 -8.99 7.44
CA ILE A 21 16.30 -7.61 7.59
C ILE A 21 15.89 -6.84 6.34
N VAL A 22 15.15 -5.76 6.52
CA VAL A 22 14.79 -4.83 5.44
C VAL A 22 15.49 -3.51 5.65
N ARG A 23 16.23 -3.09 4.63
CA ARG A 23 16.93 -1.82 4.63
C ARG A 23 16.08 -0.78 3.89
N TYR A 24 15.62 0.22 4.62
CA TYR A 24 14.99 1.42 4.09
C TYR A 24 16.04 2.52 3.91
N ALA A 25 15.67 3.62 3.25
CA ALA A 25 16.60 4.70 2.92
C ALA A 25 17.23 5.35 4.17
N ASP A 26 16.45 5.45 5.24
CA ASP A 26 16.76 6.13 6.48
C ASP A 26 17.02 5.17 7.65
N ARG A 27 16.55 3.92 7.56
CA ARG A 27 16.59 2.98 8.68
C ARG A 27 16.67 1.53 8.23
N THR A 28 17.23 0.68 9.09
CA THR A 28 17.19 -0.77 8.93
C THR A 28 16.23 -1.35 9.95
N VAL A 29 15.30 -2.20 9.51
CA VAL A 29 14.35 -2.88 10.40
C VAL A 29 14.58 -4.36 10.29
N GLU A 30 14.82 -4.99 11.44
CA GLU A 30 14.90 -6.45 11.56
C GLU A 30 13.55 -6.98 12.04
N TYR A 31 12.98 -7.87 11.25
CA TYR A 31 11.76 -8.61 11.55
C TYR A 31 12.13 -9.94 12.21
N ARG A 32 11.27 -10.45 13.09
CA ARG A 32 11.56 -11.71 13.80
C ARG A 32 11.22 -12.93 12.96
N SER A 33 10.30 -12.78 12.01
CA SER A 33 9.80 -13.85 11.16
C SER A 33 9.44 -13.36 9.76
N VAL A 34 9.30 -14.30 8.83
CA VAL A 34 8.79 -14.03 7.48
C VAL A 34 7.29 -13.65 7.52
N ASP A 35 6.55 -14.14 8.50
CA ASP A 35 5.14 -13.75 8.70
C ASP A 35 5.01 -12.25 9.00
N GLU A 36 5.86 -11.72 9.89
CA GLU A 36 5.89 -10.27 10.18
C GLU A 36 6.23 -9.44 8.93
N LEU A 37 7.08 -9.95 8.04
CA LEU A 37 7.39 -9.33 6.75
C LEU A 37 6.17 -9.29 5.82
N ILE A 38 5.40 -10.38 5.76
CA ILE A 38 4.16 -10.44 4.98
C ILE A 38 3.12 -9.47 5.54
N GLN A 39 2.98 -9.39 6.86
CA GLN A 39 2.09 -8.42 7.51
C GLN A 39 2.54 -6.97 7.24
N ALA A 40 3.84 -6.69 7.32
CA ALA A 40 4.39 -5.38 7.01
C ALA A 40 4.10 -4.97 5.55
N ARG A 41 4.24 -5.89 4.60
CA ARG A 41 3.86 -5.68 3.19
C ARG A 41 2.40 -5.27 3.05
N ASP A 42 1.48 -5.95 3.73
CA ASP A 42 0.05 -5.67 3.62
C ASP A 42 -0.33 -4.33 4.24
N LEU A 43 0.28 -3.97 5.37
CA LEU A 43 0.13 -2.66 5.99
C LEU A 43 0.61 -1.53 5.07
N ILE A 44 1.78 -1.70 4.44
CA ILE A 44 2.33 -0.74 3.48
C ILE A 44 1.37 -0.56 2.29
N ARG A 45 0.91 -1.66 1.70
CA ARG A 45 0.00 -1.64 0.55
C ARG A 45 -1.34 -0.98 0.89
N THR A 46 -1.89 -1.30 2.04
CA THR A 46 -3.13 -0.69 2.54
C THR A 46 -2.94 0.81 2.77
N SER A 47 -1.82 1.21 3.37
CA SER A 47 -1.50 2.63 3.57
C SER A 47 -1.33 3.38 2.25
N LEU A 48 -0.66 2.80 1.25
CA LEU A 48 -0.53 3.38 -0.09
C LEU A 48 -1.90 3.57 -0.77
N THR A 49 -2.77 2.57 -0.65
CA THR A 49 -4.13 2.63 -1.20
C THR A 49 -4.97 3.71 -0.52
N ASN A 50 -4.88 3.81 0.82
CA ASN A 50 -5.59 4.83 1.59
C ASN A 50 -5.05 6.24 1.33
N ALA A 51 -3.73 6.38 1.13
CA ALA A 51 -3.09 7.66 0.83
C ALA A 51 -3.52 8.22 -0.54
N ALA A 52 -3.93 7.36 -1.48
CA ALA A 52 -4.48 7.79 -2.77
C ALA A 52 -5.86 8.49 -2.67
N GLY A 53 -6.49 8.46 -1.48
CA GLY A 53 -7.78 9.09 -1.21
C GLY A 53 -8.96 8.39 -1.90
N PRO A 54 -10.20 8.64 -1.45
CA PRO A 54 -11.38 8.14 -2.15
C PRO A 54 -11.43 8.77 -3.54
N ARG A 55 -11.32 7.96 -4.60
CA ARG A 55 -11.57 8.43 -5.97
C ARG A 55 -12.98 9.01 -6.03
N SER A 56 -13.11 10.27 -6.41
CA SER A 56 -14.40 10.95 -6.60
C SER A 56 -15.28 10.10 -7.51
N ARG A 57 -16.35 9.51 -6.96
CA ARG A 57 -17.31 8.73 -7.75
C ARG A 57 -18.24 9.71 -8.46
N VAL A 58 -17.99 9.95 -9.74
CA VAL A 58 -18.93 10.74 -10.57
C VAL A 58 -20.20 9.91 -10.75
N VAL A 59 -21.26 10.27 -10.04
CA VAL A 59 -22.61 9.74 -10.26
C VAL A 59 -23.26 10.64 -11.30
N ARG A 60 -23.38 10.18 -12.55
CA ARG A 60 -24.22 10.84 -13.55
C ARG A 60 -25.68 10.52 -13.22
N LEU A 61 -26.35 11.47 -12.58
CA LEU A 61 -27.80 11.45 -12.43
C LEU A 61 -28.41 11.74 -13.80
N TYR A 62 -28.94 10.70 -14.44
CA TYR A 62 -29.81 10.89 -15.60
C TYR A 62 -31.17 11.33 -15.09
N HIS A 63 -31.48 12.61 -15.24
CA HIS A 63 -32.85 13.06 -15.09
C HIS A 63 -33.61 12.58 -16.34
N GLY A 64 -34.36 11.48 -16.18
CA GLY A 64 -35.29 11.02 -17.19
C GLY A 64 -36.27 12.15 -17.50
N GLY A 65 -36.24 12.63 -18.74
CA GLY A 65 -36.99 13.79 -19.17
C GLY A 65 -38.47 13.68 -18.84
N LYS A 66 -39.01 14.76 -18.28
CA LYS A 66 -40.37 15.19 -18.60
C LYS A 66 -40.25 16.60 -19.15
N GLY A 67 -39.97 16.67 -20.47
CA GLY A 67 -40.38 17.82 -21.25
C GLY A 67 -41.90 17.81 -21.27
N LEU A 68 -42.48 18.77 -20.54
CA LEU A 68 -43.85 19.22 -20.74
C LEU A 68 -43.87 20.19 -21.91
#